data_AF-A0A821KYS2-F1
#
_entry.id   AF-A0A821KYS2-F1
#
_cell.length_a   1.000
_cell.length_b   1.000
_cell.length_c   1.000
_cell.angle_alpha   90.00
_cell.angle_beta   90.00
_cell.angle_gamma   90.00
#
_symmetry.space_group_name_H-M   'P 1'
#
loop_
_entity.id
_entity.type
_entity.pdbx_description
1 polymer ?
#
loop_
_entity_poly.entity_id
_entity_poly.type
_entity_poly.pdbx_seq_one_letter_code
_entity_poly.pdbx_strand_id
1 'polypeptide(L)' 'EPEFTTWKFKGRDGTERELCKAIDYIFYNPEGFTPQAILQFPKKADIGPNALPSIHYPSDHLALEVMFNIEQ' A
#
# COMPACT_ATOMS: atom_id res chain seq x y z
N GLU A 1 -5.15 -1.44 10.85
CA GLU A 1 -4.65 -1.84 9.51
C GLU A 1 -5.04 -0.76 8.50
N PRO A 2 -4.26 -0.55 7.42
CA PRO A 2 -4.61 0.42 6.37
C PRO A 2 -5.86 -0.02 5.60
N GLU A 3 -6.56 0.93 4.98
CA GLU A 3 -7.75 0.64 4.15
C GLU A 3 -7.40 -0.23 2.93
N PHE A 4 -6.26 0.04 2.31
CA PHE A 4 -5.70 -0.78 1.23
C PHE A 4 -4.19 -0.58 1.12
N THR A 5 -3.51 -1.59 0.58
CA THR A 5 -2.11 -1.53 0.12
C THR A 5 -2.03 -1.76 -1.39
N THR A 6 -3.10 -2.26 -2.02
CA THR A 6 -3.25 -2.38 -3.47
C THR A 6 -4.64 -1.94 -3.91
N TRP A 7 -4.70 -1.24 -5.04
CA TRP A 7 -5.96 -0.84 -5.67
C TRP A 7 -5.82 -0.85 -7.19
N LYS A 8 -6.55 -1.75 -7.87
CA LYS A 8 -6.56 -1.87 -9.34
C LYS A 8 -7.90 -2.34 -9.87
N PHE A 9 -8.15 -2.10 -11.15
CA PHE A 9 -9.22 -2.75 -11.90
C PHE A 9 -8.64 -3.90 -12.73
N LYS A 10 -9.25 -5.09 -12.66
CA LYS A 10 -8.85 -6.24 -13.46
C LYS A 10 -10.01 -6.68 -14.34
N GLY A 11 -9.80 -6.66 -15.64
CA GLY A 11 -10.64 -7.35 -16.61
C GLY A 11 -10.23 -8.82 -16.74
N ARG A 12 -11.15 -9.75 -16.53
CA ARG A 12 -11.16 -11.02 -17.27
C ARG A 12 -12.52 -11.10 -17.95
N ASP A 13 -12.52 -11.42 -19.23
CA ASP A 13 -13.73 -11.76 -19.97
C ASP A 13 -14.80 -10.65 -20.01
N GLY A 14 -14.39 -9.40 -20.21
CA GLY A 14 -15.31 -8.28 -20.45
C GLY A 14 -16.00 -7.69 -19.22
N THR A 15 -15.64 -8.13 -18.00
CA THR A 15 -16.12 -7.51 -16.74
C THR A 15 -14.96 -6.85 -16.00
N GLU A 16 -15.05 -5.53 -15.79
CA GLU A 16 -14.13 -4.80 -14.93
C GLU A 16 -14.46 -5.10 -13.47
N ARG A 17 -13.53 -5.73 -12.75
CA ARG A 17 -13.63 -5.95 -11.31
C ARG A 17 -12.65 -5.06 -10.58
N GLU A 18 -13.15 -4.26 -9.64
CA GLU A 18 -12.32 -3.55 -8.68
C GLU A 18 -11.68 -4.53 -7.69
N LEU A 19 -10.37 -4.41 -7.50
CA LEU A 19 -9.59 -5.12 -6.50
C LEU A 19 -8.93 -4.07 -5.60
N CYS A 20 -9.48 -3.88 -4.40
CA CYS A 20 -8.97 -2.94 -3.39
C CYS A 20 -8.79 -3.71 -2.07
N LYS A 21 -7.54 -3.92 -1.62
CA LYS A 21 -7.24 -4.78 -0.47
C LYS A 21 -6.00 -4.31 0.28
N ALA A 22 -5.93 -4.62 1.57
CA ALA A 22 -4.68 -4.60 2.35
C ALA A 22 -4.11 -6.02 2.38
N ILE A 23 -3.00 -6.25 1.67
CA ILE A 23 -2.34 -7.57 1.57
C ILE A 23 -0.81 -7.51 1.73
N ASP A 24 -0.27 -6.34 2.01
CA ASP A 24 1.16 -6.12 2.21
C ASP A 24 1.42 -5.74 3.68
N TYR A 25 2.49 -6.30 4.27
CA TYR A 25 2.81 -6.15 5.69
C TYR A 25 4.33 -6.09 5.90
N ILE A 26 4.76 -5.30 6.89
CA ILE A 26 6.11 -5.35 7.44
C ILE A 26 5.99 -5.91 8.87
N PHE A 27 6.48 -7.14 9.07
CA PHE A 27 6.56 -7.75 10.39
C PHE A 27 7.90 -7.43 11.04
N TYR A 28 7.92 -7.19 12.35
CA TYR A 28 9.13 -6.88 13.12
C TYR A 28 9.06 -7.46 14.54
N ASN A 29 10.22 -7.58 15.20
CA ASN A 29 10.30 -7.98 16.61
C ASN A 29 10.19 -6.73 17.52
N PRO A 30 9.18 -6.63 18.40
CA PRO A 30 9.03 -5.49 19.30
C PRO A 30 10.10 -5.43 20.41
N GLU A 31 10.85 -6.49 20.67
CA GLU A 31 11.89 -6.52 21.73
C GLU A 31 13.22 -5.83 21.33
N GLY A 32 13.30 -5.22 20.16
CA GLY A 32 14.50 -4.50 19.72
C GLY A 32 14.31 -3.51 18.57
N PHE A 33 13.09 -3.38 18.06
CA PHE A 33 12.75 -2.43 17.00
C PHE A 33 11.51 -1.65 17.38
N THR A 34 11.61 -0.33 17.33
CA THR A 34 10.47 0.58 17.56
C THR A 34 10.20 1.40 16.30
N PRO A 35 8.98 1.35 15.72
CA PRO A 35 8.64 2.22 14.60
C PRO A 35 8.72 3.69 15.01
N GLN A 36 9.61 4.45 14.38
CA GLN A 36 9.77 5.89 14.60
C GLN A 36 8.91 6.71 13.62
N ALA A 37 8.85 6.27 12.36
CA ALA A 37 8.05 6.92 11.33
C ALA A 37 7.49 5.89 10.35
N ILE A 38 6.30 6.16 9.83
CA ILE A 38 5.61 5.31 8.86
C ILE A 38 5.16 6.21 7.71
N LEU A 39 5.40 5.79 6.47
CA LEU A 39 4.92 6.48 5.28
C LEU A 39 3.39 6.48 5.24
N GLN A 40 2.79 7.66 5.14
CA GLN A 40 1.34 7.78 5.00
C GLN A 40 0.91 7.42 3.58
N PHE A 41 -0.15 6.64 3.47
CA PHE A 41 -0.71 6.29 2.16
C PHE A 41 -1.53 7.44 1.55
N PRO A 42 -1.47 7.62 0.22
CA PRO A 42 -2.37 8.53 -0.48
C PRO A 42 -3.83 8.08 -0.34
N LYS A 43 -4.77 9.02 -0.36
CA LYS A 43 -6.20 8.71 -0.41
C LYS A 43 -6.58 8.31 -1.83
N LYS A 44 -7.72 7.63 -2.00
CA LYS A 44 -8.27 7.34 -3.33
C LYS A 44 -8.42 8.58 -4.22
N ALA A 45 -8.76 9.72 -3.62
CA ALA A 45 -8.85 11.00 -4.33
C ALA A 45 -7.50 11.47 -4.90
N ASP A 46 -6.39 11.18 -4.22
CA ASP A 46 -5.04 11.54 -4.64
C ASP A 46 -4.52 10.58 -5.73
N ILE A 47 -4.92 9.30 -5.67
CA ILE A 47 -4.58 8.28 -6.68
C ILE A 47 -5.36 8.51 -7.98
N GLY A 48 -6.62 8.93 -7.87
CA GLY A 48 -7.52 9.16 -8.99
C GLY A 48 -8.38 7.94 -9.34
N PRO A 49 -9.36 8.13 -10.25
CA PRO A 49 -10.44 7.15 -10.49
C PRO A 49 -9.98 5.87 -11.20
N ASN A 50 -8.83 5.91 -11.87
CA ASN A 50 -8.28 4.77 -12.61
C ASN A 50 -7.45 3.82 -11.74
N ALA A 51 -7.32 4.12 -10.44
CA ALA A 51 -6.51 3.37 -9.49
C ALA A 51 -5.05 3.21 -9.94
N LEU A 52 -4.40 2.12 -9.56
CA LEU A 52 -3.01 1.82 -9.87
C LEU A 52 -2.88 0.59 -10.80
N PRO A 53 -1.76 0.45 -11.54
CA PRO A 53 -0.70 1.44 -11.74
C PRO A 53 -1.18 2.62 -12.61
N SER A 54 -0.41 3.70 -12.63
CA SER A 54 -0.67 4.89 -13.45
C SER A 54 0.62 5.46 -14.03
N ILE A 55 0.51 6.50 -14.87
CA ILE A 55 1.68 7.22 -15.40
C ILE A 55 2.53 7.87 -14.29
N HIS A 56 1.97 8.07 -13.10
CA HIS A 56 2.63 8.68 -11.96
C HIS A 56 3.11 7.66 -10.93
N TYR A 57 2.69 6.39 -11.04
CA TYR A 57 3.03 5.36 -10.08
C TYR A 57 3.07 3.96 -10.73
N PRO A 58 4.24 3.30 -10.77
CA PRO A 58 4.49 2.19 -11.70
C PRO A 58 3.95 0.82 -11.25
N SER A 59 3.38 0.71 -10.05
CA SER A 59 2.90 -0.54 -9.45
C SER A 59 1.45 -0.43 -9.00
N ASP A 60 0.70 -1.52 -8.98
CA ASP A 60 -0.63 -1.59 -8.37
C ASP A 60 -0.62 -1.70 -6.83
N HIS A 61 0.56 -1.82 -6.23
CA HIS A 61 0.79 -1.85 -4.79
C HIS A 61 1.50 -0.57 -4.31
N LEU A 62 0.96 0.05 -3.26
CA LEU A 62 1.59 1.14 -2.53
C LEU A 62 2.80 0.62 -1.76
N ALA A 63 3.88 1.39 -1.77
CA ALA A 63 5.08 1.06 -1.01
C ALA A 63 4.82 1.17 0.50
N LEU A 64 5.25 0.16 1.24
CA LEU A 64 5.29 0.20 2.70
C LEU A 64 6.68 0.65 3.10
N GLU A 65 6.76 1.72 3.88
CA GLU A 65 8.03 2.24 4.38
C GLU A 65 7.88 2.60 5.86
N VAL A 66 8.86 2.18 6.63
CA VAL A 66 8.96 2.40 8.07
C VAL A 66 10.41 2.66 8.43
N MET A 67 10.63 3.67 9.26
CA MET A 67 11.90 3.90 9.91
C MET A 67 11.83 3.30 11.31
N PHE A 68 12.77 2.42 11.64
CA PHE A 68 12.88 1.81 12.97
C PHE A 68 14.04 2.43 13.75
N ASN A 69 13.80 2.66 15.04
CA ASN A 69 14.88 2.73 16.01
C ASN A 69 15.27 1.32 16.43
N ILE A 70 16.57 1.09 16.62
CA ILE A 70 17.12 -0.17 17.11
C ILE A 70 17.50 0.04 18.56
N GLU A 71 16.89 -0.72 19.46
CA GLU A 71 17.28 -0.75 20.87
C GLU A 71 18.51 -1.66 21.02
N GLN A 72 19.52 -1.20 21.74
CA GLN A 72 20.76 -1.93 22.02
C GLN A 72 20.69 -2.61 23.38
#